data_AF-A0A940NYG3-F1
#
_entry.id   AF-A0A940NYG3-F1
#
_cell.length_a   1.000
_cell.length_b   1.000
_cell.length_c   1.000
_cell.angle_alpha   90.00
_cell.angle_beta   90.00
_cell.angle_gamma   90.00
#
_symmetry.space_group_name_H-M   'P 1'
#
loop_
_entity.id
_entity.type
_entity.pdbx_description
1 polymer ?
#
loop_
_entity_poly.entity_id
_entity_poly.type
_entity_poly.pdbx_seq_one_letter_code
_entity_poly.pdbx_strand_id
1 'polypeptide(L)'
;MKRMKKLAAVLTAAVMLSMQGLSLPVPTVSAAPDDCHDDWLHVEGDKVVDMNGNEVWMTGVNWFGYNVGSQVFDGVWNSNLHKDLQDIADHGFNLLRVPMSTEILIQWKNKKPDSIIKVGEWENPELTVEGVAGGTPKYSLDVWNQAVEWCKECGIKIMIDIHCATTNAGGHTYPLWYDENFGTKEWLTALEWFCDTYKDDDTIIAIDLKNEPHGKPEEGKFAKWDESKDENNWKYAAERGAEACLSGNPNLLIMVEGIECYPDFDRGADWTTPSVDYAHYGEPSKVFGAWWGGNLRGVKKLPLDEKLKSHIVYSPHDYGPLVHPQSWFHLTGEGNTISSYKFDRQSLLDEYWLDTWAYICEEHIAPLLMGEWGGFIDKEHDGAGANQEWMKVLRDYMIEKHIHHTFWCYNWNSGDTGGLVLEDMTTWDMDKYNLVKPALWQDDNGVFISLDHQRPIGTNGQSLSQYYSGSPVVVPKVTTAPPAVTTEPAPVTTPSAVTTAAAATTLESTTQATVTTVAETTPAPSTPEKKPTMLGDASCNGSVAVEDAVIICRFVSEDRGLTVSDQGIVNADCDGVKGVTGDDAIMVLKVIAKILLPEDLKGPA
;
A
#
# COMPACT_ATOMS: atom_id res chain seq x y z
N MET A 1 -45.43 -56.93 -54.75
CA MET A 1 -44.51 -57.62 -53.81
C MET A 1 -43.16 -56.91 -53.83
N LYS A 2 -42.42 -56.91 -52.70
CA LYS A 2 -40.97 -56.64 -52.46
C LYS A 2 -40.22 -55.67 -53.43
N ARG A 3 -39.70 -54.50 -53.02
CA ARG A 3 -38.70 -54.12 -51.97
C ARG A 3 -37.22 -54.07 -52.46
N MET A 4 -36.63 -52.86 -52.37
CA MET A 4 -35.35 -52.50 -51.71
C MET A 4 -33.96 -52.60 -52.42
N LYS A 5 -33.34 -51.40 -52.53
CA LYS A 5 -32.04 -50.94 -51.93
C LYS A 5 -30.67 -51.08 -52.66
N LYS A 6 -29.95 -49.93 -52.64
CA LYS A 6 -28.48 -49.69 -52.37
C LYS A 6 -27.44 -50.10 -53.44
N LEU A 7 -26.24 -49.47 -53.56
CA LEU A 7 -25.66 -48.16 -53.16
C LEU A 7 -24.24 -48.02 -53.82
N ALA A 8 -23.69 -46.80 -53.98
CA ALA A 8 -22.28 -46.47 -54.34
C ALA A 8 -21.83 -46.94 -55.76
N ALA A 9 -20.76 -46.47 -56.46
CA ALA A 9 -19.71 -45.44 -56.32
C ALA A 9 -19.03 -45.27 -57.72
N VAL A 10 -18.21 -44.27 -58.11
CA VAL A 10 -17.91 -42.89 -57.64
C VAL A 10 -17.15 -42.11 -58.76
N LEU A 11 -17.03 -40.77 -58.67
CA LEU A 11 -16.20 -39.84 -59.49
C LEU A 11 -16.45 -39.70 -61.03
N THR A 12 -16.79 -38.47 -61.43
CA THR A 12 -16.55 -37.90 -62.77
C THR A 12 -15.62 -36.68 -62.64
N ALA A 13 -14.72 -36.48 -63.60
CA ALA A 13 -13.69 -35.43 -63.56
C ALA A 13 -13.71 -34.51 -64.78
N ALA A 14 -13.37 -33.23 -64.55
CA ALA A 14 -13.08 -32.15 -65.51
C ALA A 14 -14.23 -31.75 -66.47
N VAL A 15 -14.49 -30.47 -66.78
CA VAL A 15 -13.58 -29.35 -67.12
C VAL A 15 -14.27 -28.01 -66.79
N MET A 16 -13.55 -27.01 -66.26
CA MET A 16 -13.79 -25.60 -66.65
C MET A 16 -12.62 -24.66 -66.36
N LEU A 17 -12.56 -23.59 -67.15
CA LEU A 17 -11.47 -22.65 -67.41
C LEU A 17 -10.81 -21.96 -66.19
N SER A 18 -9.53 -21.63 -66.39
CA SER A 18 -8.73 -20.74 -65.57
C SER A 18 -9.16 -19.27 -65.66
N MET A 19 -9.47 -18.66 -64.52
CA MET A 19 -9.30 -17.22 -64.31
C MET A 19 -7.97 -16.97 -63.62
N GLN A 20 -7.09 -16.16 -64.21
CA GLN A 20 -5.88 -15.68 -63.53
C GLN A 20 -6.26 -14.51 -62.63
N GLY A 21 -6.25 -14.72 -61.32
CA GLY A 21 -6.38 -13.65 -60.33
C GLY A 21 -5.06 -12.90 -60.21
N LEU A 22 -5.11 -11.56 -60.32
CA LEU A 22 -4.02 -10.68 -59.92
C LEU A 22 -3.90 -10.72 -58.38
N SER A 23 -2.87 -11.39 -57.86
CA SER A 23 -2.50 -11.28 -56.45
C SER A 23 -1.83 -9.92 -56.25
N LEU A 24 -2.55 -8.97 -55.63
CA LEU A 24 -1.88 -7.84 -55.00
C LEU A 24 -1.02 -8.37 -53.83
N PRO A 25 0.16 -7.79 -53.57
CA PRO A 25 0.90 -8.12 -52.36
C PRO A 25 0.07 -7.65 -51.15
N VAL A 26 -0.20 -8.58 -50.22
CA VAL A 26 -0.71 -8.23 -48.90
C VAL A 26 0.36 -7.34 -48.24
N PRO A 27 0.03 -6.15 -47.73
CA PRO A 27 1.00 -5.38 -46.95
C PRO A 27 1.38 -6.22 -45.73
N THR A 28 2.66 -6.52 -45.59
CA THR A 28 3.20 -7.02 -44.34
C THR A 28 2.99 -5.93 -43.29
N VAL A 29 1.97 -6.11 -42.46
CA VAL A 29 1.84 -5.37 -41.21
C VAL A 29 3.11 -5.68 -40.44
N SER A 30 3.99 -4.68 -40.29
CA SER A 30 5.03 -4.77 -39.26
C SER A 30 4.32 -5.08 -37.96
N ALA A 31 4.87 -5.98 -37.15
CA ALA A 31 4.49 -5.98 -35.74
C ALA A 31 4.62 -4.54 -35.22
N ALA A 32 3.74 -4.16 -34.29
CA ALA A 32 4.04 -3.00 -33.46
C ALA A 32 5.45 -3.21 -32.85
N PRO A 33 6.20 -2.13 -32.58
CA PRO A 33 7.35 -2.25 -31.69
C PRO A 33 6.93 -3.03 -30.45
N ASP A 34 7.79 -3.93 -29.98
CA ASP A 34 7.64 -4.47 -28.63
C ASP A 34 7.73 -3.27 -27.68
N ASP A 35 6.64 -2.98 -26.98
CA ASP A 35 6.59 -1.98 -25.90
C ASP A 35 6.55 -2.66 -24.53
N CYS A 36 6.79 -3.97 -24.52
CA CYS A 36 7.25 -4.75 -23.39
C CYS A 36 8.65 -5.28 -23.74
N HIS A 37 9.42 -5.61 -22.71
CA HIS A 37 10.74 -6.22 -22.71
C HIS A 37 11.96 -5.32 -23.00
N ASP A 38 11.83 -4.00 -23.08
CA ASP A 38 12.98 -3.08 -23.07
C ASP A 38 13.32 -2.51 -21.69
N ASP A 39 12.42 -2.59 -20.70
CA ASP A 39 12.59 -1.96 -19.38
C ASP A 39 13.08 -2.90 -18.26
N TRP A 40 13.52 -4.11 -18.60
CA TRP A 40 14.11 -5.01 -17.61
C TRP A 40 15.42 -4.43 -17.03
N LEU A 41 15.57 -4.61 -15.71
CA LEU A 41 16.72 -4.13 -14.95
C LEU A 41 17.54 -5.31 -14.40
N HIS A 42 18.84 -5.09 -14.21
CA HIS A 42 19.72 -6.06 -13.55
C HIS A 42 20.76 -5.37 -12.68
N VAL A 43 21.43 -6.16 -11.84
CA VAL A 43 22.47 -5.69 -10.91
C VAL A 43 23.85 -5.82 -11.54
N GLU A 44 24.60 -4.71 -11.60
CA GLU A 44 26.02 -4.67 -11.96
C GLU A 44 26.83 -4.09 -10.80
N GLY A 45 27.49 -4.97 -10.05
CA GLY A 45 28.27 -4.57 -8.87
C GLY A 45 27.36 -4.12 -7.73
N ASP A 46 27.49 -2.85 -7.36
CA ASP A 46 26.71 -2.16 -6.32
C ASP A 46 25.53 -1.35 -6.89
N LYS A 47 25.23 -1.48 -8.19
CA LYS A 47 24.25 -0.67 -8.92
C LYS A 47 23.16 -1.51 -9.57
N VAL A 48 21.98 -0.90 -9.72
CA VAL A 48 20.95 -1.36 -10.66
C VAL A 48 21.09 -0.59 -11.96
N VAL A 49 21.04 -1.29 -13.08
CA VAL A 49 21.18 -0.75 -14.44
C VAL A 49 20.06 -1.25 -15.36
N ASP A 50 19.83 -0.51 -16.44
CA ASP A 50 18.99 -0.94 -17.57
C ASP A 50 19.70 -1.97 -18.48
N MET A 51 18.99 -2.50 -19.48
CA MET A 51 19.56 -3.43 -20.46
C MET A 51 20.73 -2.86 -21.31
N ASN A 52 20.96 -1.54 -21.27
CA ASN A 52 22.04 -0.85 -21.98
C ASN A 52 23.26 -0.59 -21.07
N GLY A 53 23.17 -0.89 -19.77
CA GLY A 53 24.19 -0.60 -18.75
C GLY A 53 24.14 0.84 -18.22
N ASN A 54 23.05 1.57 -18.44
CA ASN A 54 22.81 2.86 -17.80
C ASN A 54 22.29 2.65 -16.38
N GLU A 55 22.84 3.37 -15.40
CA GLU A 55 22.38 3.32 -14.02
C GLU A 55 20.95 3.87 -13.88
N VAL A 56 20.14 3.27 -13.01
CA VAL A 56 18.79 3.78 -12.72
C VAL A 56 18.65 4.16 -11.26
N TRP A 57 17.68 5.02 -10.93
CA TRP A 57 17.34 5.33 -9.55
C TRP A 57 15.84 5.14 -9.31
N MET A 58 15.50 3.98 -8.73
CA MET A 58 14.14 3.68 -8.28
C MET A 58 13.82 4.54 -7.05
N THR A 59 12.89 5.49 -7.22
CA THR A 59 12.45 6.44 -6.18
C THR A 59 10.92 6.45 -6.17
N GLY A 60 10.34 5.71 -5.23
CA GLY A 60 8.94 5.30 -5.28
C GLY A 60 8.14 5.50 -4.00
N VAL A 61 6.96 4.92 -3.97
CA VAL A 61 5.99 5.04 -2.88
C VAL A 61 5.28 3.71 -2.64
N ASN A 62 4.91 3.43 -1.39
CA ASN A 62 4.12 2.26 -1.02
C ASN A 62 2.63 2.58 -1.13
N TRP A 63 1.84 1.73 -1.80
CA TRP A 63 0.37 1.81 -1.75
C TRP A 63 -0.21 0.45 -1.33
N PHE A 64 -0.61 0.34 -0.06
CA PHE A 64 -1.18 -0.88 0.51
C PHE A 64 -2.68 -1.01 0.22
N GLY A 65 -3.24 -2.21 0.44
CA GLY A 65 -4.67 -2.50 0.26
C GLY A 65 -4.97 -3.97 0.01
N TYR A 66 -4.19 -4.60 -0.88
CA TYR A 66 -4.34 -6.00 -1.24
C TYR A 66 -3.96 -6.96 -0.09
N ASN A 67 -2.98 -6.59 0.74
CA ASN A 67 -2.60 -7.27 1.98
C ASN A 67 -3.63 -7.15 3.12
N VAL A 68 -4.38 -6.03 3.22
CA VAL A 68 -5.23 -5.73 4.40
C VAL A 68 -6.68 -6.22 4.29
N GLY A 69 -7.08 -6.77 3.15
CA GLY A 69 -8.41 -7.38 2.95
C GLY A 69 -9.43 -6.52 2.21
N SER A 70 -9.02 -5.36 1.67
CA SER A 70 -9.85 -4.55 0.77
C SER A 70 -9.99 -5.16 -0.64
N GLN A 71 -9.09 -6.08 -0.98
CA GLN A 71 -8.93 -6.75 -2.29
C GLN A 71 -8.69 -5.80 -3.48
N VAL A 72 -8.39 -4.53 -3.17
CA VAL A 72 -7.88 -3.47 -4.05
C VAL A 72 -7.00 -2.57 -3.18
N PHE A 73 -6.30 -1.64 -3.81
CA PHE A 73 -5.64 -0.52 -3.13
C PHE A 73 -6.58 0.19 -2.14
N ASP A 74 -6.09 0.48 -0.93
CA ASP A 74 -6.87 1.19 0.08
C ASP A 74 -7.11 2.64 -0.37
N GLY A 75 -8.33 3.13 -0.17
CA GLY A 75 -8.78 4.46 -0.60
C GLY A 75 -9.65 4.47 -1.86
N VAL A 76 -9.55 3.47 -2.75
CA VAL A 76 -10.29 3.37 -4.03
C VAL A 76 -11.82 3.27 -3.86
N TRP A 77 -12.31 3.12 -2.63
CA TRP A 77 -13.74 3.27 -2.31
C TRP A 77 -14.24 4.74 -2.30
N ASN A 78 -13.34 5.72 -2.20
CA ASN A 78 -13.64 7.17 -2.16
C ASN A 78 -12.83 7.99 -3.18
N SER A 79 -11.84 7.40 -3.87
CA SER A 79 -10.99 8.05 -4.87
C SER A 79 -11.01 7.32 -6.22
N ASN A 80 -10.45 7.93 -7.27
CA ASN A 80 -10.36 7.31 -8.60
C ASN A 80 -8.94 6.76 -8.83
N LEU A 81 -8.81 5.44 -8.97
CA LEU A 81 -7.51 4.75 -9.05
C LEU A 81 -6.64 5.24 -10.20
N HIS A 82 -7.20 5.50 -11.39
CA HIS A 82 -6.41 5.98 -12.52
C HIS A 82 -5.89 7.41 -12.26
N LYS A 83 -6.76 8.29 -11.75
CA LYS A 83 -6.37 9.65 -11.38
C LYS A 83 -5.28 9.65 -10.31
N ASP A 84 -5.41 8.81 -9.28
CA ASP A 84 -4.45 8.73 -8.19
C ASP A 84 -3.07 8.25 -8.68
N LEU A 85 -3.02 7.24 -9.58
CA LEU A 85 -1.79 6.82 -10.25
C LEU A 85 -1.16 7.94 -11.12
N GLN A 86 -1.99 8.68 -11.85
CA GLN A 86 -1.54 9.83 -12.63
C GLN A 86 -0.99 10.97 -11.75
N ASP A 87 -1.63 11.23 -10.60
CA ASP A 87 -1.19 12.21 -9.62
C ASP A 87 0.12 11.76 -8.94
N ILE A 88 0.28 10.47 -8.61
CA ILE A 88 1.55 9.89 -8.11
C ILE A 88 2.69 10.11 -9.13
N ALA A 89 2.43 9.86 -10.42
CA ALA A 89 3.41 10.08 -11.48
C ALA A 89 3.76 11.58 -11.64
N ASP A 90 2.77 12.47 -11.61
CA ASP A 90 2.97 13.92 -11.69
C ASP A 90 3.77 14.48 -10.48
N HIS A 91 3.76 13.76 -9.35
CA HIS A 91 4.59 14.07 -8.18
C HIS A 91 6.01 13.48 -8.25
N GLY A 92 6.30 12.59 -9.20
CA GLY A 92 7.65 12.13 -9.54
C GLY A 92 8.06 10.76 -8.99
N PHE A 93 7.11 9.95 -8.52
CA PHE A 93 7.39 8.59 -8.03
C PHE A 93 7.41 7.58 -9.18
N ASN A 94 8.58 7.04 -9.53
CA ASN A 94 8.74 6.15 -10.68
C ASN A 94 8.56 4.65 -10.38
N LEU A 95 8.43 4.30 -9.09
CA LEU A 95 8.19 2.94 -8.61
C LEU A 95 7.00 2.92 -7.63
N LEU A 96 6.14 1.92 -7.75
CA LEU A 96 5.06 1.63 -6.80
C LEU A 96 5.34 0.30 -6.08
N ARG A 97 5.62 0.33 -4.77
CA ARG A 97 5.68 -0.89 -3.91
C ARG A 97 4.25 -1.24 -3.49
N VAL A 98 3.81 -2.45 -3.81
CA VAL A 98 2.42 -2.90 -3.56
C VAL A 98 2.39 -4.07 -2.58
N PRO A 99 2.10 -3.81 -1.30
CA PRO A 99 1.80 -4.84 -0.30
C PRO A 99 0.64 -5.77 -0.69
N MET A 100 0.97 -7.05 -0.85
CA MET A 100 0.06 -8.16 -1.15
C MET A 100 0.16 -9.29 -0.09
N SER A 101 -0.77 -10.25 -0.12
CA SER A 101 -0.69 -11.45 0.70
C SER A 101 -0.39 -12.70 -0.15
N THR A 102 0.21 -13.74 0.46
CA THR A 102 0.27 -15.06 -0.19
C THR A 102 -1.13 -15.57 -0.53
N GLU A 103 -2.09 -15.34 0.37
CA GLU A 103 -3.49 -15.73 0.19
C GLU A 103 -4.12 -15.14 -1.07
N ILE A 104 -3.97 -13.83 -1.36
CA ILE A 104 -4.64 -13.21 -2.51
C ILE A 104 -4.04 -13.68 -3.83
N LEU A 105 -2.71 -13.88 -3.89
CA LEU A 105 -2.06 -14.50 -5.05
C LEU A 105 -2.57 -15.94 -5.27
N ILE A 106 -2.73 -16.72 -4.19
CA ILE A 106 -3.33 -18.05 -4.25
C ILE A 106 -4.84 -18.01 -4.58
N GLN A 107 -5.57 -16.94 -4.21
CA GLN A 107 -6.97 -16.71 -4.61
C GLN A 107 -7.06 -16.54 -6.13
N TRP A 108 -6.27 -15.62 -6.69
CA TRP A 108 -6.17 -15.30 -8.11
C TRP A 108 -5.74 -16.50 -8.95
N LYS A 109 -4.65 -17.17 -8.56
CA LYS A 109 -4.16 -18.41 -9.18
C LYS A 109 -5.23 -19.49 -9.34
N ASN A 110 -6.10 -19.61 -8.33
CA ASN A 110 -7.18 -20.60 -8.31
C ASN A 110 -8.51 -20.07 -8.84
N LYS A 111 -8.59 -18.80 -9.26
CA LYS A 111 -9.81 -18.10 -9.70
C LYS A 111 -10.95 -18.22 -8.68
N LYS A 112 -10.61 -18.15 -7.39
CA LYS A 112 -11.58 -18.09 -6.31
C LYS A 112 -12.24 -16.71 -6.30
N PRO A 113 -13.55 -16.60 -6.05
CA PRO A 113 -14.24 -15.31 -6.01
C PRO A 113 -13.76 -14.45 -4.84
N ASP A 114 -13.83 -13.13 -5.02
CA ASP A 114 -13.60 -12.17 -3.95
C ASP A 114 -14.70 -12.31 -2.89
N SER A 115 -14.34 -12.26 -1.61
CA SER A 115 -15.30 -12.26 -0.50
C SER A 115 -15.89 -10.86 -0.25
N ILE A 116 -15.09 -9.84 -0.57
CA ILE A 116 -15.40 -8.42 -0.59
C ILE A 116 -14.43 -7.75 -1.56
N ILE A 117 -14.86 -6.70 -2.25
CA ILE A 117 -13.98 -5.80 -2.99
C ILE A 117 -14.41 -4.36 -2.73
N LYS A 118 -13.48 -3.48 -2.33
CA LYS A 118 -13.77 -2.09 -1.94
C LYS A 118 -13.47 -1.09 -3.05
N VAL A 119 -14.07 -1.27 -4.22
CA VAL A 119 -14.07 -0.27 -5.31
C VAL A 119 -15.28 0.64 -5.13
N GLY A 120 -15.07 1.96 -5.21
CA GLY A 120 -16.15 2.94 -5.29
C GLY A 120 -16.67 2.99 -6.72
N GLU A 121 -17.81 2.35 -6.99
CA GLU A 121 -18.29 2.14 -8.36
C GLU A 121 -18.85 3.41 -9.04
N TRP A 122 -18.94 4.53 -8.31
CA TRP A 122 -19.35 5.84 -8.83
C TRP A 122 -18.13 6.69 -9.20
N GLU A 123 -17.07 6.56 -8.40
CA GLU A 123 -15.76 7.20 -8.54
C GLU A 123 -14.93 6.48 -9.61
N ASN A 124 -15.11 5.16 -9.78
CA ASN A 124 -14.37 4.30 -10.70
C ASN A 124 -15.33 3.51 -11.64
N PRO A 125 -16.15 4.18 -12.47
CA PRO A 125 -17.07 3.50 -13.40
C PRO A 125 -16.35 2.53 -14.34
N GLU A 126 -15.10 2.81 -14.71
CA GLU A 126 -14.23 1.98 -15.54
C GLU A 126 -13.68 0.73 -14.82
N LEU A 127 -13.77 0.66 -13.49
CA LEU A 127 -13.50 -0.55 -12.70
C LEU A 127 -14.75 -1.41 -12.48
N THR A 128 -15.86 -1.10 -13.15
CA THR A 128 -17.04 -1.97 -13.22
C THR A 128 -17.01 -2.89 -14.45
N VAL A 129 -17.72 -4.00 -14.39
CA VAL A 129 -17.86 -4.97 -15.50
C VAL A 129 -18.58 -4.35 -16.69
N GLU A 130 -19.54 -3.46 -16.43
CA GLU A 130 -20.35 -2.77 -17.44
C GLU A 130 -19.72 -1.46 -17.95
N GLY A 131 -18.72 -0.92 -17.26
CA GLY A 131 -18.10 0.37 -17.60
C GLY A 131 -18.98 1.59 -17.29
N VAL A 132 -19.80 1.54 -16.24
CA VAL A 132 -20.75 2.60 -15.88
C VAL A 132 -20.76 2.87 -14.37
N ALA A 133 -21.11 4.11 -13.99
CA ALA A 133 -21.24 4.49 -12.59
C ALA A 133 -22.39 3.72 -11.92
N GLY A 134 -22.15 3.17 -10.72
CA GLY A 134 -23.11 2.28 -10.06
C GLY A 134 -23.14 0.84 -10.62
N GLY A 135 -22.16 0.46 -11.44
CA GLY A 135 -22.05 -0.87 -12.04
C GLY A 135 -21.52 -1.94 -11.06
N THR A 136 -21.39 -3.17 -11.55
CA THR A 136 -20.84 -4.29 -10.77
C THR A 136 -19.31 -4.17 -10.72
N PRO A 137 -18.65 -4.08 -9.55
CA PRO A 137 -17.19 -4.09 -9.48
C PRO A 137 -16.56 -5.30 -10.21
N LYS A 138 -15.45 -5.06 -10.92
CA LYS A 138 -14.60 -6.10 -11.51
C LYS A 138 -14.05 -7.04 -10.42
N TYR A 139 -13.57 -8.22 -10.84
CA TYR A 139 -12.81 -9.11 -9.97
C TYR A 139 -11.49 -8.44 -9.55
N SER A 140 -10.99 -8.70 -8.33
CA SER A 140 -9.79 -8.07 -7.78
C SER A 140 -8.54 -8.18 -8.67
N LEU A 141 -8.36 -9.32 -9.37
CA LEU A 141 -7.30 -9.50 -10.37
C LEU A 141 -7.52 -8.66 -11.63
N ASP A 142 -8.75 -8.45 -12.05
CA ASP A 142 -9.07 -7.61 -13.22
C ASP A 142 -8.89 -6.12 -12.89
N VAL A 143 -9.09 -5.71 -11.63
CA VAL A 143 -8.72 -4.38 -11.13
C VAL A 143 -7.19 -4.24 -11.05
N TRP A 144 -6.49 -5.26 -10.54
CA TRP A 144 -5.03 -5.28 -10.52
C TRP A 144 -4.44 -5.13 -11.92
N ASN A 145 -4.89 -5.94 -12.89
CA ASN A 145 -4.44 -5.84 -14.28
C ASN A 145 -4.71 -4.45 -14.87
N GLN A 146 -5.85 -3.83 -14.55
CA GLN A 146 -6.14 -2.47 -14.99
C GLN A 146 -5.20 -1.42 -14.38
N ALA A 147 -4.77 -1.63 -13.12
CA ALA A 147 -3.79 -0.77 -12.46
C ALA A 147 -2.38 -0.93 -13.05
N VAL A 148 -1.98 -2.14 -13.46
CA VAL A 148 -0.72 -2.39 -14.18
C VAL A 148 -0.71 -1.60 -15.50
N GLU A 149 -1.77 -1.72 -16.31
CA GLU A 149 -1.91 -0.96 -17.56
C GLU A 149 -1.85 0.57 -17.35
N TRP A 150 -2.42 1.09 -16.26
CA TRP A 150 -2.34 2.52 -15.93
C TRP A 150 -0.98 2.94 -15.37
N CYS A 151 -0.28 2.08 -14.63
CA CYS A 151 1.12 2.34 -14.27
C CYS A 151 1.98 2.44 -15.53
N LYS A 152 1.79 1.54 -16.50
CA LYS A 152 2.42 1.61 -17.82
C LYS A 152 2.04 2.90 -18.56
N GLU A 153 0.76 3.30 -18.57
CA GLU A 153 0.32 4.57 -19.16
C GLU A 153 1.04 5.79 -18.53
N CYS A 154 1.22 5.78 -17.21
CA CYS A 154 1.80 6.88 -16.43
C CYS A 154 3.34 6.88 -16.36
N GLY A 155 4.03 5.87 -16.90
CA GLY A 155 5.49 5.72 -16.75
C GLY A 155 5.92 5.34 -15.32
N ILE A 156 5.07 4.61 -14.60
CA ILE A 156 5.35 4.02 -13.28
C ILE A 156 5.68 2.54 -13.47
N LYS A 157 6.74 2.06 -12.82
CA LYS A 157 7.02 0.63 -12.68
C LYS A 157 6.54 0.10 -11.33
N ILE A 158 6.38 -1.20 -11.23
CA ILE A 158 5.77 -1.89 -10.08
C ILE A 158 6.75 -2.86 -9.44
N MET A 159 6.75 -2.87 -8.11
CA MET A 159 7.27 -3.94 -7.27
C MET A 159 6.12 -4.47 -6.41
N ILE A 160 5.80 -5.76 -6.49
CA ILE A 160 4.91 -6.35 -5.47
C ILE A 160 5.72 -6.78 -4.24
N ASP A 161 5.10 -6.70 -3.08
CA ASP A 161 5.65 -7.13 -1.80
C ASP A 161 4.76 -8.23 -1.19
N ILE A 162 5.34 -9.35 -0.75
CA ILE A 162 4.60 -10.33 0.04
C ILE A 162 4.55 -9.92 1.51
N HIS A 163 3.67 -8.97 1.78
CA HIS A 163 3.52 -8.33 3.08
C HIS A 163 3.13 -9.30 4.21
N CYS A 164 2.30 -10.28 3.89
CA CYS A 164 1.83 -11.30 4.83
C CYS A 164 1.46 -12.63 4.16
N ALA A 165 1.33 -13.69 4.96
CA ALA A 165 0.85 -14.99 4.49
C ALA A 165 -0.68 -14.98 4.32
N THR A 166 -1.44 -14.91 5.42
CA THR A 166 -2.89 -14.63 5.44
C THR A 166 -3.18 -13.14 5.26
N THR A 167 -4.21 -12.81 4.48
CA THR A 167 -4.69 -11.42 4.27
C THR A 167 -5.23 -10.84 5.57
N ASN A 168 -4.63 -9.76 6.07
CA ASN A 168 -4.96 -9.18 7.37
C ASN A 168 -4.41 -7.75 7.47
N ALA A 169 -5.19 -6.80 8.01
CA ALA A 169 -4.74 -5.45 8.29
C ALA A 169 -3.55 -5.41 9.28
N GLY A 170 -3.53 -6.32 10.26
CA GLY A 170 -2.38 -6.55 11.15
C GLY A 170 -1.34 -7.53 10.58
N GLY A 171 -1.37 -7.82 9.28
CA GLY A 171 -0.56 -8.86 8.63
C GLY A 171 0.96 -8.62 8.73
N HIS A 172 1.38 -7.36 8.83
CA HIS A 172 2.79 -6.98 9.04
C HIS A 172 3.35 -7.55 10.35
N THR A 173 2.53 -7.75 11.40
CA THR A 173 2.94 -8.30 12.71
C THR A 173 3.29 -9.80 12.70
N TYR A 174 3.24 -10.46 11.55
CA TYR A 174 3.58 -11.88 11.42
C TYR A 174 5.05 -12.02 11.00
N PRO A 175 5.94 -12.59 11.85
CA PRO A 175 7.40 -12.53 11.69
C PRO A 175 7.98 -13.31 10.50
N LEU A 176 7.17 -14.11 9.81
CA LEU A 176 7.60 -15.12 8.85
C LEU A 176 6.71 -15.08 7.59
N TRP A 177 7.22 -15.59 6.48
CA TRP A 177 6.51 -15.74 5.20
C TRP A 177 5.46 -16.86 5.20
N TYR A 178 5.13 -17.40 6.39
CA TYR A 178 4.17 -18.48 6.57
C TYR A 178 3.45 -18.36 7.92
N ASP A 179 2.26 -18.94 7.98
CA ASP A 179 1.44 -19.02 9.19
C ASP A 179 0.72 -20.39 9.27
N GLU A 180 -0.37 -20.45 10.02
CA GLU A 180 -1.21 -21.64 10.21
C GLU A 180 -2.17 -21.94 9.04
N ASN A 181 -2.39 -21.00 8.14
CA ASN A 181 -3.25 -21.13 6.96
C ASN A 181 -2.44 -21.36 5.67
N PHE A 182 -1.29 -20.69 5.53
CA PHE A 182 -0.42 -20.75 4.35
C PHE A 182 1.03 -21.07 4.74
N GLY A 183 1.57 -22.17 4.22
CA GLY A 183 2.96 -22.58 4.45
C GLY A 183 3.94 -21.99 3.44
N THR A 184 5.24 -22.17 3.68
CA THR A 184 6.33 -21.84 2.72
C THR A 184 6.09 -22.41 1.32
N LYS A 185 5.41 -23.56 1.21
CA LYS A 185 5.05 -24.15 -0.08
C LYS A 185 4.05 -23.29 -0.85
N GLU A 186 3.04 -22.76 -0.19
CA GLU A 186 2.03 -21.90 -0.79
C GLU A 186 2.61 -20.53 -1.13
N TRP A 187 3.50 -19.99 -0.29
CA TRP A 187 4.29 -18.78 -0.57
C TRP A 187 5.11 -18.93 -1.86
N LEU A 188 5.95 -19.98 -1.98
CA LEU A 188 6.71 -20.25 -3.21
C LEU A 188 5.80 -20.48 -4.44
N THR A 189 4.64 -21.13 -4.24
CA THR A 189 3.64 -21.36 -5.31
C THR A 189 2.98 -20.05 -5.78
N ALA A 190 2.86 -19.06 -4.89
CA ALA A 190 2.33 -17.73 -5.21
C ALA A 190 3.37 -16.92 -6.01
N LEU A 191 4.62 -16.90 -5.54
CA LEU A 191 5.75 -16.25 -6.20
C LEU A 191 5.96 -16.77 -7.63
N GLU A 192 6.13 -18.09 -7.81
CA GLU A 192 6.34 -18.72 -9.13
C GLU A 192 5.18 -18.40 -10.09
N TRP A 193 3.93 -18.49 -9.61
CA TRP A 193 2.75 -18.22 -10.43
C TRP A 193 2.64 -16.75 -10.84
N PHE A 194 2.87 -15.82 -9.93
CA PHE A 194 2.78 -14.40 -10.24
C PHE A 194 3.86 -14.02 -11.25
N CYS A 195 5.10 -14.47 -11.04
CA CYS A 195 6.21 -14.24 -11.97
C CYS A 195 5.96 -14.84 -13.35
N ASP A 196 5.46 -16.08 -13.46
CA ASP A 196 5.10 -16.71 -14.75
C ASP A 196 3.92 -16.00 -15.45
N THR A 197 3.01 -15.40 -14.68
CA THR A 197 1.83 -14.68 -15.20
C THR A 197 2.20 -13.32 -15.82
N TYR A 198 3.18 -12.61 -15.25
CA TYR A 198 3.60 -11.26 -15.68
C TYR A 198 4.98 -11.20 -16.35
N LYS A 199 5.59 -12.34 -16.70
CA LYS A 199 6.93 -12.39 -17.33
C LYS A 199 7.07 -11.65 -18.67
N ASP A 200 5.94 -11.39 -19.33
CA ASP A 200 5.85 -10.69 -20.61
C ASP A 200 5.36 -9.23 -20.44
N ASP A 201 5.40 -8.70 -19.22
CA ASP A 201 5.03 -7.32 -18.86
C ASP A 201 6.08 -6.71 -17.92
N ASP A 202 6.99 -5.91 -18.50
CA ASP A 202 8.04 -5.19 -17.80
C ASP A 202 7.56 -3.91 -17.12
N THR A 203 6.24 -3.72 -16.97
CA THR A 203 5.71 -2.80 -15.95
C THR A 203 6.02 -3.32 -14.55
N ILE A 204 6.05 -4.64 -14.35
CA ILE A 204 6.42 -5.28 -13.07
C ILE A 204 7.88 -5.74 -13.15
N ILE A 205 8.78 -4.97 -12.54
CA ILE A 205 10.24 -5.15 -12.64
C ILE A 205 10.86 -5.87 -11.45
N ALA A 206 10.14 -5.98 -10.34
CA ALA A 206 10.69 -6.42 -9.06
C ALA A 206 9.68 -7.16 -8.17
N ILE A 207 10.20 -8.02 -7.29
CA ILE A 207 9.44 -8.71 -6.23
C ILE A 207 10.19 -8.56 -4.90
N ASP A 208 9.51 -8.01 -3.88
CA ASP A 208 9.94 -8.07 -2.49
C ASP A 208 9.42 -9.35 -1.86
N LEU A 209 10.36 -10.20 -1.41
CA LEU A 209 10.05 -11.60 -1.10
C LEU A 209 9.18 -11.76 0.15
N LYS A 210 9.33 -10.88 1.15
CA LYS A 210 8.57 -10.86 2.41
C LYS A 210 8.82 -9.53 3.15
N ASN A 211 7.78 -8.71 3.35
CA ASN A 211 7.84 -7.55 4.25
C ASN A 211 8.24 -7.90 5.68
N GLU A 212 9.35 -7.37 6.14
CA GLU A 212 9.78 -7.38 7.53
C GLU A 212 9.81 -8.77 8.18
N PRO A 213 10.75 -9.66 7.83
CA PRO A 213 11.07 -10.80 8.66
C PRO A 213 11.56 -10.30 10.04
N HIS A 214 10.98 -10.79 11.13
CA HIS A 214 11.24 -10.25 12.47
C HIS A 214 11.00 -11.27 13.59
N GLY A 215 10.85 -10.81 14.83
CA GLY A 215 10.53 -11.61 16.02
C GLY A 215 11.76 -11.89 16.87
N LYS A 216 11.53 -12.13 18.16
CA LYS A 216 12.58 -12.40 19.16
C LYS A 216 12.63 -13.89 19.53
N PRO A 217 13.81 -14.47 19.83
CA PRO A 217 13.93 -15.87 20.25
C PRO A 217 13.01 -16.25 21.43
N GLU A 218 12.84 -15.36 22.39
CA GLU A 218 11.98 -15.54 23.57
C GLU A 218 10.46 -15.54 23.27
N GLU A 219 10.04 -15.02 22.12
CA GLU A 219 8.64 -15.00 21.66
C GLU A 219 8.26 -16.29 20.90
N GLY A 220 9.25 -17.11 20.52
CA GLY A 220 9.07 -18.44 19.94
C GLY A 220 8.72 -18.49 18.45
N LYS A 221 8.33 -17.37 17.83
CA LYS A 221 8.25 -17.19 16.37
C LYS A 221 9.18 -16.04 15.98
N PHE A 222 10.26 -16.35 15.27
CA PHE A 222 11.25 -15.35 14.83
C PHE A 222 11.96 -15.78 13.55
N ALA A 223 12.33 -14.84 12.69
CA ALA A 223 13.21 -15.03 11.56
C ALA A 223 14.68 -15.04 12.00
N LYS A 224 15.50 -15.91 11.38
CA LYS A 224 16.96 -15.98 11.63
C LYS A 224 17.79 -16.07 10.36
N TRP A 225 19.10 -15.87 10.48
CA TRP A 225 20.04 -15.86 9.35
C TRP A 225 21.30 -16.69 9.65
N ASP A 226 21.29 -17.99 9.34
CA ASP A 226 22.44 -18.88 9.52
C ASP A 226 22.60 -19.90 8.36
N GLU A 227 23.49 -20.88 8.50
CA GLU A 227 23.75 -21.93 7.51
C GLU A 227 22.71 -23.08 7.52
N SER A 228 21.71 -23.04 8.40
CA SER A 228 20.74 -24.12 8.54
C SER A 228 19.70 -24.14 7.41
N LYS A 229 18.84 -25.17 7.44
CA LYS A 229 17.66 -25.29 6.58
C LYS A 229 16.37 -25.33 7.41
N ASP A 230 16.40 -24.70 8.58
CA ASP A 230 15.24 -24.62 9.46
C ASP A 230 14.16 -23.76 8.81
N GLU A 231 12.89 -24.08 9.08
CA GLU A 231 11.75 -23.44 8.44
C GLU A 231 11.67 -21.93 8.76
N ASN A 232 12.35 -21.43 9.79
CA ASN A 232 12.42 -20.00 10.14
C ASN A 232 13.72 -19.29 9.71
N ASN A 233 14.60 -19.95 8.95
CA ASN A 233 15.81 -19.33 8.41
C ASN A 233 15.46 -18.50 7.16
N TRP A 234 15.52 -17.17 7.30
CA TRP A 234 15.19 -16.24 6.24
C TRP A 234 16.18 -16.29 5.08
N LYS A 235 17.49 -16.43 5.32
CA LYS A 235 18.49 -16.60 4.25
C LYS A 235 18.13 -17.76 3.33
N TYR A 236 17.83 -18.92 3.92
CA TYR A 236 17.47 -20.14 3.18
C TYR A 236 16.12 -20.03 2.47
N ALA A 237 15.17 -19.29 3.05
CA ALA A 237 13.89 -19.02 2.42
C ALA A 237 13.99 -18.01 1.27
N ALA A 238 14.75 -16.93 1.43
CA ALA A 238 15.01 -15.92 0.42
C ALA A 238 15.70 -16.53 -0.82
N GLU A 239 16.69 -17.41 -0.63
CA GLU A 239 17.30 -18.16 -1.74
C GLU A 239 16.26 -18.99 -2.52
N ARG A 240 15.33 -19.65 -1.81
CA ARG A 240 14.25 -20.43 -2.45
C ARG A 240 13.18 -19.54 -3.10
N GLY A 241 12.88 -18.39 -2.51
CA GLY A 241 11.96 -17.39 -3.05
C GLY A 241 12.49 -16.79 -4.34
N ALA A 242 13.75 -16.36 -4.33
CA ALA A 242 14.47 -15.89 -5.52
C ALA A 242 14.51 -16.97 -6.63
N GLU A 243 14.83 -18.23 -6.29
CA GLU A 243 14.78 -19.35 -7.25
C GLU A 243 13.37 -19.55 -7.83
N ALA A 244 12.31 -19.44 -7.02
CA ALA A 244 10.93 -19.56 -7.50
C ALA A 244 10.54 -18.41 -8.43
N CYS A 245 10.82 -17.15 -8.06
CA CYS A 245 10.58 -15.99 -8.91
C CYS A 245 11.31 -16.10 -10.25
N LEU A 246 12.63 -16.33 -10.21
CA LEU A 246 13.48 -16.40 -11.40
C LEU A 246 13.19 -17.62 -12.29
N SER A 247 12.52 -18.65 -11.76
CA SER A 247 12.01 -19.76 -12.56
C SER A 247 10.76 -19.41 -13.38
N GLY A 248 9.96 -18.44 -12.91
CA GLY A 248 8.79 -17.91 -13.61
C GLY A 248 9.14 -16.75 -14.57
N ASN A 249 9.96 -15.80 -14.09
CA ASN A 249 10.51 -14.71 -14.90
C ASN A 249 11.99 -14.48 -14.55
N PRO A 250 12.95 -14.81 -15.44
CA PRO A 250 14.38 -14.68 -15.19
C PRO A 250 14.91 -13.23 -15.26
N ASN A 251 14.07 -12.23 -15.58
CA ASN A 251 14.47 -10.84 -15.77
C ASN A 251 14.19 -9.95 -14.54
N LEU A 252 13.57 -10.48 -13.48
CA LEU A 252 13.18 -9.68 -12.31
C LEU A 252 14.37 -9.33 -11.42
N LEU A 253 14.28 -8.15 -10.80
CA LEU A 253 14.97 -7.87 -9.54
C LEU A 253 14.25 -8.55 -8.38
N ILE A 254 15.01 -9.00 -7.39
CA ILE A 254 14.52 -9.68 -6.20
C ILE A 254 15.00 -8.92 -4.98
N MET A 255 14.05 -8.35 -4.24
CA MET A 255 14.33 -7.59 -3.03
C MET A 255 14.36 -8.54 -1.83
N VAL A 256 15.41 -8.41 -1.03
CA VAL A 256 15.63 -9.24 0.16
C VAL A 256 15.89 -8.34 1.36
N GLU A 257 14.88 -8.23 2.22
CA GLU A 257 14.99 -7.54 3.49
C GLU A 257 15.89 -8.29 4.50
N GLY A 258 16.19 -7.63 5.61
CA GLY A 258 16.89 -8.19 6.76
C GLY A 258 16.00 -9.00 7.71
N ILE A 259 16.43 -9.10 8.97
CA ILE A 259 15.64 -9.65 10.09
C ILE A 259 15.49 -8.59 11.20
N GLU A 260 14.95 -8.92 12.38
CA GLU A 260 14.99 -8.02 13.56
C GLU A 260 16.26 -8.26 14.40
N CYS A 261 16.44 -9.49 14.90
CA CYS A 261 17.45 -9.84 15.88
C CYS A 261 18.64 -10.60 15.26
N TYR A 262 19.88 -10.20 15.55
CA TYR A 262 21.09 -10.93 15.17
C TYR A 262 22.01 -11.17 16.37
N PRO A 263 22.35 -12.44 16.74
CA PRO A 263 23.20 -12.72 17.89
C PRO A 263 24.62 -12.17 17.78
N ASP A 264 25.15 -11.64 18.88
CA ASP A 264 26.57 -11.36 19.04
C ASP A 264 27.33 -12.66 19.37
N PHE A 265 27.63 -13.41 18.31
CA PHE A 265 28.41 -14.65 18.39
C PHE A 265 29.81 -14.45 19.01
N ASP A 266 30.39 -13.25 18.88
CA ASP A 266 31.73 -12.93 19.39
C ASP A 266 31.70 -12.69 20.92
N ARG A 267 30.54 -12.27 21.47
CA ARG A 267 30.20 -12.29 22.92
C ARG A 267 29.54 -13.60 23.39
N GLY A 268 29.52 -14.61 22.53
CA GLY A 268 29.03 -15.96 22.84
C GLY A 268 27.51 -16.10 22.92
N ALA A 269 26.76 -15.25 22.21
CA ALA A 269 25.34 -15.44 21.98
C ALA A 269 25.06 -16.42 20.83
N ASP A 270 23.83 -16.90 20.77
CA ASP A 270 23.28 -17.75 19.72
C ASP A 270 21.78 -17.46 19.51
N TRP A 271 21.13 -18.19 18.59
CA TRP A 271 19.69 -18.07 18.30
C TRP A 271 18.75 -18.55 19.42
N THR A 272 19.27 -18.91 20.60
CA THR A 272 18.48 -19.18 21.81
C THR A 272 18.71 -18.12 22.90
N THR A 273 19.62 -17.17 22.67
CA THR A 273 19.90 -16.06 23.58
C THR A 273 18.76 -15.04 23.49
N PRO A 274 18.10 -14.68 24.60
CA PRO A 274 17.01 -13.72 24.56
C PRO A 274 17.52 -12.32 24.20
N SER A 275 16.71 -11.54 23.49
CA SER A 275 17.04 -10.15 23.17
C SER A 275 17.10 -9.26 24.41
N VAL A 276 16.31 -9.58 25.45
CA VAL A 276 16.32 -8.92 26.76
C VAL A 276 16.78 -9.90 27.86
N ASP A 277 17.95 -9.64 28.45
CA ASP A 277 18.43 -10.39 29.61
C ASP A 277 17.87 -9.81 30.92
N TYR A 278 16.70 -10.33 31.32
CA TYR A 278 16.06 -9.97 32.59
C TYR A 278 16.87 -10.36 33.85
N ALA A 279 17.88 -11.22 33.74
CA ALA A 279 18.78 -11.56 34.86
C ALA A 279 19.92 -10.54 35.02
N HIS A 280 20.28 -9.80 33.97
CA HIS A 280 21.39 -8.85 33.94
C HIS A 280 20.97 -7.48 33.38
N TYR A 281 19.93 -6.87 33.97
CA TYR A 281 19.26 -5.61 33.56
C TYR A 281 20.14 -4.33 33.56
N GLY A 282 21.47 -4.46 33.53
CA GLY A 282 22.44 -3.36 33.40
C GLY A 282 23.61 -3.67 32.45
N GLU A 283 23.61 -4.83 31.78
CA GLU A 283 24.58 -5.15 30.73
C GLU A 283 23.98 -4.85 29.34
N PRO A 284 24.78 -4.41 28.34
CA PRO A 284 24.30 -4.28 26.96
C PRO A 284 23.83 -5.64 26.44
N SER A 285 22.70 -5.68 25.71
CA SER A 285 22.20 -6.91 25.12
C SER A 285 23.28 -7.61 24.28
N LYS A 286 23.23 -8.94 24.22
CA LYS A 286 24.08 -9.77 23.34
C LYS A 286 23.38 -10.12 22.02
N VAL A 287 22.25 -9.47 21.74
CA VAL A 287 21.55 -9.52 20.46
C VAL A 287 21.56 -8.11 19.89
N PHE A 288 22.04 -7.97 18.67
CA PHE A 288 21.88 -6.74 17.90
C PHE A 288 20.44 -6.70 17.39
N GLY A 289 19.61 -5.87 18.00
CA GLY A 289 18.28 -5.53 17.47
C GLY A 289 18.39 -4.44 16.39
N ALA A 290 17.42 -4.43 15.49
CA ALA A 290 17.22 -3.42 14.45
C ALA A 290 15.72 -3.13 14.32
N TRP A 291 15.34 -2.29 13.35
CA TRP A 291 13.98 -2.34 12.80
C TRP A 291 13.67 -3.74 12.26
N TRP A 292 12.39 -4.10 12.23
CA TRP A 292 11.93 -5.28 11.50
C TRP A 292 12.33 -5.13 10.02
N GLY A 293 12.77 -6.21 9.36
CA GLY A 293 13.38 -6.11 8.02
C GLY A 293 14.70 -5.33 7.93
N GLY A 294 15.18 -4.67 8.99
CA GLY A 294 16.37 -3.80 8.94
C GLY A 294 17.71 -4.53 9.08
N ASN A 295 17.76 -5.69 9.73
CA ASN A 295 19.02 -6.32 10.17
C ASN A 295 19.69 -7.18 9.08
N LEU A 296 20.63 -6.60 8.36
CA LEU A 296 21.42 -7.26 7.31
C LEU A 296 22.84 -7.67 7.77
N ARG A 297 23.11 -7.72 9.09
CA ARG A 297 24.40 -8.18 9.67
C ARG A 297 24.81 -9.57 9.18
N GLY A 298 23.84 -10.43 8.91
CA GLY A 298 24.06 -11.80 8.41
C GLY A 298 24.77 -11.84 7.05
N VAL A 299 24.51 -10.87 6.17
CA VAL A 299 25.07 -10.83 4.80
C VAL A 299 26.60 -10.78 4.81
N LYS A 300 27.23 -10.07 5.75
CA LYS A 300 28.69 -9.92 5.85
C LYS A 300 29.46 -11.23 6.03
N LYS A 301 28.85 -12.22 6.70
CA LYS A 301 29.44 -13.56 6.94
C LYS A 301 28.80 -14.64 6.09
N LEU A 302 27.52 -14.50 5.75
CA LEU A 302 26.67 -15.47 5.05
C LEU A 302 25.82 -14.76 3.97
N PRO A 303 26.42 -14.29 2.87
CA PRO A 303 25.68 -13.71 1.75
C PRO A 303 24.81 -14.77 1.07
N LEU A 304 23.87 -14.32 0.24
CA LEU A 304 23.05 -15.20 -0.61
C LEU A 304 23.93 -15.89 -1.68
N ASP A 305 23.43 -16.97 -2.27
CA ASP A 305 24.09 -17.68 -3.37
C ASP A 305 24.51 -16.73 -4.52
N GLU A 306 25.81 -16.71 -4.84
CA GLU A 306 26.42 -15.83 -5.86
C GLU A 306 25.73 -15.94 -7.23
N LYS A 307 25.08 -17.07 -7.54
CA LYS A 307 24.31 -17.24 -8.79
C LYS A 307 23.12 -16.28 -8.92
N LEU A 308 22.62 -15.74 -7.81
CA LEU A 308 21.47 -14.83 -7.75
C LEU A 308 21.88 -13.35 -7.88
N LYS A 309 23.18 -13.04 -7.78
CA LYS A 309 23.70 -11.69 -7.54
C LYS A 309 23.31 -10.64 -8.59
N SER A 310 23.09 -11.04 -9.84
CA SER A 310 22.58 -10.15 -10.90
C SER A 310 21.12 -9.71 -10.71
N HIS A 311 20.43 -10.24 -9.69
CA HIS A 311 19.02 -9.96 -9.39
C HIS A 311 18.82 -9.40 -7.98
N ILE A 312 19.73 -9.65 -7.02
CA ILE A 312 19.52 -9.29 -5.62
C ILE A 312 19.72 -7.79 -5.38
N VAL A 313 18.68 -7.14 -4.88
CA VAL A 313 18.77 -5.84 -4.20
C VAL A 313 18.48 -6.09 -2.71
N TYR A 314 19.35 -5.63 -1.81
CA TYR A 314 19.06 -5.75 -0.38
C TYR A 314 18.12 -4.62 0.05
N SER A 315 17.06 -4.96 0.78
CA SER A 315 15.90 -4.07 1.01
C SER A 315 15.65 -3.78 2.49
N PRO A 316 16.53 -3.07 3.21
CA PRO A 316 16.29 -2.74 4.61
C PRO A 316 15.11 -1.78 4.79
N HIS A 317 14.45 -1.85 5.94
CA HIS A 317 13.51 -0.84 6.42
C HIS A 317 14.15 0.03 7.51
N ASP A 318 13.77 1.31 7.55
CA ASP A 318 14.21 2.22 8.61
C ASP A 318 13.13 3.26 8.91
N TYR A 319 12.80 3.39 10.20
CA TYR A 319 11.77 4.28 10.69
C TYR A 319 12.28 5.27 11.73
N GLY A 320 11.49 6.30 12.00
CA GLY A 320 11.83 7.37 12.94
C GLY A 320 11.31 7.15 14.36
N PRO A 321 11.61 8.10 15.27
CA PRO A 321 11.30 8.00 16.70
C PRO A 321 9.79 7.91 17.03
N LEU A 322 8.89 8.25 16.10
CA LEU A 322 7.43 8.15 16.31
C LEU A 322 6.88 6.73 16.09
N VAL A 323 7.54 5.90 15.29
CA VAL A 323 7.16 4.48 15.13
C VAL A 323 7.64 3.68 16.35
N HIS A 324 8.88 3.89 16.77
CA HIS A 324 9.39 3.38 18.06
C HIS A 324 10.56 4.25 18.58
N PRO A 325 10.59 4.61 19.88
CA PRO A 325 11.65 5.41 20.48
C PRO A 325 12.92 4.56 20.73
N GLN A 326 13.62 4.20 19.66
CA GLN A 326 14.86 3.42 19.71
C GLN A 326 15.98 4.15 20.47
N SER A 327 16.88 3.38 21.11
CA SER A 327 17.92 3.94 21.99
C SER A 327 18.93 4.83 21.27
N TRP A 328 19.24 4.54 20.00
CA TRP A 328 20.17 5.31 19.16
C TRP A 328 19.65 6.71 18.78
N PHE A 329 18.38 7.02 19.05
CA PHE A 329 17.84 8.36 18.91
C PHE A 329 18.11 9.28 20.11
N HIS A 330 18.66 8.77 21.23
CA HIS A 330 18.98 9.59 22.42
C HIS A 330 17.84 10.55 22.84
N LEU A 331 16.60 10.05 22.89
CA LEU A 331 15.42 10.89 23.02
C LEU A 331 15.20 11.41 24.44
N THR A 332 14.58 12.58 24.55
CA THR A 332 14.06 13.15 25.80
C THR A 332 12.69 13.80 25.59
N GLY A 333 11.76 13.59 26.53
CA GLY A 333 10.37 14.04 26.42
C GLY A 333 9.39 12.88 26.31
N GLU A 334 8.09 13.18 26.18
CA GLU A 334 7.01 12.20 26.05
C GLU A 334 6.01 12.66 24.98
N GLY A 335 5.42 11.72 24.22
CA GLY A 335 4.50 12.02 23.12
C GLY A 335 5.10 12.98 22.08
N ASN A 336 4.30 13.93 21.59
CA ASN A 336 4.72 14.94 20.61
C ASN A 336 5.76 15.97 21.11
N THR A 337 6.23 15.84 22.35
CA THR A 337 7.35 16.63 22.91
C THR A 337 8.70 15.90 22.88
N ILE A 338 8.74 14.68 22.34
CA ILE A 338 9.96 13.89 22.14
C ILE A 338 10.95 14.67 21.27
N SER A 339 12.13 14.93 21.82
CA SER A 339 13.21 15.68 21.20
C SER A 339 14.52 14.89 21.21
N SER A 340 15.31 15.05 20.15
CA SER A 340 16.72 14.65 20.14
C SER A 340 17.57 15.70 20.84
N TYR A 341 18.57 15.26 21.62
CA TYR A 341 19.64 16.15 22.08
C TYR A 341 21.01 15.74 21.55
N LYS A 342 21.08 14.71 20.69
CA LYS A 342 22.33 14.04 20.30
C LYS A 342 22.35 13.27 18.99
N PHE A 343 21.21 12.81 18.44
CA PHE A 343 21.28 12.05 17.20
C PHE A 343 21.59 12.97 16.01
N ASP A 344 22.51 12.55 15.16
CA ASP A 344 22.78 13.10 13.83
C ASP A 344 23.16 11.96 12.87
N ARG A 345 23.60 12.27 11.65
CA ARG A 345 24.03 11.23 10.68
C ARG A 345 25.16 10.35 11.23
N GLN A 346 26.15 10.94 11.91
CA GLN A 346 27.31 10.21 12.37
C GLN A 346 26.94 9.30 13.53
N SER A 347 26.13 9.75 14.50
CA SER A 347 25.67 8.87 15.58
C SER A 347 24.77 7.76 15.05
N LEU A 348 23.90 8.03 14.07
CA LEU A 348 23.06 7.00 13.45
C LEU A 348 23.91 5.97 12.70
N LEU A 349 24.96 6.38 11.98
CA LEU A 349 25.95 5.47 11.39
C LEU A 349 26.67 4.65 12.46
N ASP A 350 27.25 5.30 13.47
CA ASP A 350 28.09 4.66 14.50
C ASP A 350 27.31 3.69 15.40
N GLU A 351 26.06 4.01 15.74
CA GLU A 351 25.25 3.25 16.71
C GLU A 351 24.26 2.28 16.06
N TYR A 352 23.85 2.50 14.81
CA TYR A 352 22.83 1.68 14.15
C TYR A 352 23.15 1.33 12.69
N TRP A 353 23.13 2.30 11.77
CA TRP A 353 23.10 2.05 10.32
C TRP A 353 24.32 1.30 9.80
N LEU A 354 25.55 1.72 10.14
CA LEU A 354 26.78 1.24 9.49
C LEU A 354 26.90 -0.27 9.60
N ASP A 355 26.90 -0.80 10.81
CA ASP A 355 27.05 -2.24 11.04
C ASP A 355 25.79 -3.04 10.65
N THR A 356 24.62 -2.40 10.52
CA THR A 356 23.35 -3.12 10.33
C THR A 356 23.01 -3.31 8.86
N TRP A 357 23.06 -2.24 8.05
CA TRP A 357 22.73 -2.29 6.62
C TRP A 357 23.62 -1.35 5.77
N ALA A 358 24.05 -0.20 6.28
CA ALA A 358 24.74 0.82 5.49
C ALA A 358 26.16 0.41 5.05
N TYR A 359 26.82 -0.55 5.71
CA TYR A 359 28.07 -1.12 5.19
C TYR A 359 27.92 -1.71 3.78
N ILE A 360 26.72 -2.12 3.37
CA ILE A 360 26.49 -2.71 2.05
C ILE A 360 26.73 -1.69 0.93
N CYS A 361 26.29 -0.44 1.10
CA CYS A 361 26.59 0.63 0.15
C CYS A 361 27.96 1.29 0.41
N GLU A 362 28.38 1.47 1.67
CA GLU A 362 29.68 2.07 2.01
C GLU A 362 30.88 1.19 1.59
N GLU A 363 30.74 -0.13 1.59
CA GLU A 363 31.76 -1.08 1.12
C GLU A 363 31.54 -1.52 -0.35
N HIS A 364 30.57 -0.93 -1.07
CA HIS A 364 30.19 -1.26 -2.46
C HIS A 364 29.95 -2.77 -2.71
N ILE A 365 29.14 -3.40 -1.84
CA ILE A 365 28.88 -4.85 -1.85
C ILE A 365 27.75 -5.22 -2.83
N ALA A 366 26.66 -4.46 -2.81
CA ALA A 366 25.43 -4.67 -3.57
C ALA A 366 24.57 -3.40 -3.54
N PRO A 367 23.61 -3.21 -4.46
CA PRO A 367 22.64 -2.12 -4.37
C PRO A 367 21.71 -2.27 -3.16
N LEU A 368 21.26 -1.14 -2.63
CA LEU A 368 20.27 -1.03 -1.57
C LEU A 368 18.99 -0.35 -2.05
N LEU A 369 17.85 -0.83 -1.55
CA LEU A 369 16.55 -0.16 -1.63
C LEU A 369 16.01 0.02 -0.21
N MET A 370 15.81 1.26 0.26
CA MET A 370 15.11 1.50 1.53
C MET A 370 13.63 1.22 1.33
N GLY A 371 13.20 -0.02 1.65
CA GLY A 371 11.89 -0.58 1.29
C GLY A 371 10.72 0.18 1.93
N GLU A 372 10.94 0.66 3.15
CA GLU A 372 10.05 1.58 3.84
C GLU A 372 10.85 2.60 4.65
N TRP A 373 10.48 3.86 4.47
CA TRP A 373 10.83 4.97 5.35
C TRP A 373 9.67 5.97 5.34
N GLY A 374 9.30 6.50 6.51
CA GLY A 374 8.05 7.26 6.64
C GLY A 374 7.83 7.84 8.02
N GLY A 375 6.74 8.59 8.17
CA GLY A 375 6.33 9.14 9.46
C GLY A 375 5.55 10.45 9.38
N PHE A 376 4.91 10.79 10.51
CA PHE A 376 4.35 12.12 10.72
C PHE A 376 5.45 13.18 10.87
N ILE A 377 5.18 14.38 10.38
CA ILE A 377 6.04 15.57 10.54
C ILE A 377 5.25 16.85 10.88
N ASP A 378 3.95 16.70 11.07
CA ASP A 378 3.06 17.79 11.44
C ASP A 378 3.24 18.15 12.93
N LYS A 379 2.65 19.27 13.33
CA LYS A 379 2.79 19.80 14.67
C LYS A 379 2.01 19.04 15.75
N GLU A 380 1.01 18.25 15.37
CA GLU A 380 0.20 17.46 16.31
C GLU A 380 0.98 16.23 16.78
N HIS A 381 1.63 15.51 15.85
CA HIS A 381 2.40 14.31 16.15
C HIS A 381 3.88 14.58 16.43
N ASP A 382 4.55 15.43 15.64
CA ASP A 382 5.98 15.75 15.73
C ASP A 382 6.22 17.19 16.22
N GLY A 383 5.52 17.60 17.28
CA GLY A 383 5.54 18.97 17.82
C GLY A 383 6.93 19.50 18.23
N ALA A 384 7.90 18.61 18.45
CA ALA A 384 9.32 18.91 18.71
C ALA A 384 10.25 18.71 17.50
N GLY A 385 9.77 18.14 16.38
CA GLY A 385 10.49 18.03 15.11
C GLY A 385 11.53 16.90 15.01
N ALA A 386 11.54 15.95 15.95
CA ALA A 386 12.53 14.87 15.99
C ALA A 386 12.33 13.85 14.87
N ASN A 387 11.08 13.58 14.47
CA ASN A 387 10.82 12.67 13.35
C ASN A 387 11.20 13.33 12.02
N GLN A 388 10.84 14.60 11.84
CA GLN A 388 11.22 15.41 10.68
C GLN A 388 12.75 15.59 10.57
N GLU A 389 13.48 15.64 11.69
CA GLU A 389 14.95 15.62 11.72
C GLU A 389 15.50 14.29 11.20
N TRP A 390 15.06 13.15 11.75
CA TRP A 390 15.48 11.82 11.29
C TRP A 390 15.18 11.61 9.79
N MET A 391 13.98 11.96 9.33
CA MET A 391 13.58 11.83 7.92
C MET A 391 14.51 12.63 6.99
N LYS A 392 14.92 13.85 7.38
CA LYS A 392 15.88 14.64 6.60
C LYS A 392 17.27 14.00 6.59
N VAL A 393 17.74 13.50 7.74
CA VAL A 393 19.06 12.87 7.86
C VAL A 393 19.15 11.60 7.00
N LEU A 394 18.11 10.75 7.01
CA LEU A 394 18.03 9.55 6.17
C LEU A 394 17.90 9.91 4.69
N ARG A 395 16.97 10.79 4.32
CA ARG A 395 16.80 11.29 2.95
C ARG A 395 18.11 11.81 2.37
N ASP A 396 18.81 12.69 3.09
CA ASP A 396 20.04 13.30 2.61
C ASP A 396 21.20 12.28 2.52
N TYR A 397 21.16 11.20 3.31
CA TYR A 397 22.08 10.07 3.19
C TYR A 397 21.75 9.21 1.96
N MET A 398 20.48 8.92 1.69
CA MET A 398 20.06 8.16 0.51
C MET A 398 20.37 8.91 -0.79
N ILE A 399 20.19 10.23 -0.83
CA ILE A 399 20.62 11.08 -1.97
C ILE A 399 22.14 10.99 -2.18
N GLU A 400 22.94 11.12 -1.12
CA GLU A 400 24.41 11.06 -1.21
C GLU A 400 24.92 9.71 -1.70
N LYS A 401 24.29 8.62 -1.25
CA LYS A 401 24.70 7.24 -1.57
C LYS A 401 23.96 6.63 -2.77
N HIS A 402 23.09 7.39 -3.43
CA HIS A 402 22.25 6.94 -4.54
C HIS A 402 21.41 5.68 -4.20
N ILE A 403 20.98 5.56 -2.93
CA ILE A 403 20.19 4.43 -2.43
C ILE A 403 18.78 4.53 -3.01
N HIS A 404 18.29 3.46 -3.62
CA HIS A 404 16.89 3.37 -4.07
C HIS A 404 15.95 3.45 -2.86
N HIS A 405 14.70 3.87 -3.01
CA HIS A 405 13.78 3.88 -1.88
C HIS A 405 12.32 3.84 -2.30
N THR A 406 11.46 3.39 -1.38
CA THR A 406 10.01 3.55 -1.48
C THR A 406 9.48 4.17 -0.18
N PHE A 407 8.75 5.29 -0.32
CA PHE A 407 8.22 6.05 0.81
C PHE A 407 6.97 5.40 1.40
N TRP A 408 6.95 5.19 2.72
CA TRP A 408 5.77 4.73 3.43
C TRP A 408 4.95 5.92 3.97
N CYS A 409 3.75 6.18 3.45
CA CYS A 409 3.08 5.57 2.29
C CYS A 409 2.30 6.62 1.49
N TYR A 410 1.72 6.22 0.36
CA TYR A 410 0.72 7.03 -0.34
C TYR A 410 -0.50 7.22 0.56
N ASN A 411 -1.09 6.12 1.01
CA ASN A 411 -2.28 6.01 1.87
C ASN A 411 -2.27 6.96 3.07
N TRP A 412 -3.36 7.71 3.32
CA TRP A 412 -3.49 8.47 4.57
C TRP A 412 -3.66 7.60 5.82
N ASN A 413 -4.20 6.39 5.66
CA ASN A 413 -4.72 5.57 6.76
C ASN A 413 -3.68 4.64 7.42
N SER A 414 -2.38 4.97 7.35
CA SER A 414 -1.36 4.34 8.21
C SER A 414 -1.34 5.03 9.58
N GLY A 415 -1.58 4.28 10.65
CA GLY A 415 -1.91 4.83 11.97
C GLY A 415 -0.77 5.48 12.75
N ASP A 416 0.49 5.19 12.40
CA ASP A 416 1.72 5.63 13.06
C ASP A 416 2.59 6.56 12.18
N THR A 417 2.26 6.68 10.90
CA THR A 417 3.02 7.48 9.92
C THR A 417 2.17 8.43 9.06
N GLY A 418 0.86 8.21 8.97
CA GLY A 418 -0.01 8.87 7.99
C GLY A 418 0.43 8.57 6.55
N GLY A 419 0.10 9.46 5.62
CA GLY A 419 0.47 9.31 4.21
C GLY A 419 0.99 10.58 3.55
N LEU A 420 1.25 10.48 2.25
CA LEU A 420 1.47 11.60 1.35
C LEU A 420 0.15 12.28 0.93
N VAL A 421 -0.99 11.63 1.12
CA VAL A 421 -2.32 12.24 1.00
C VAL A 421 -3.03 12.35 2.35
N LEU A 422 -4.04 13.23 2.40
CA LEU A 422 -4.94 13.43 3.54
C LEU A 422 -6.15 12.48 3.46
N GLU A 423 -7.08 12.58 4.43
CA GLU A 423 -8.24 11.68 4.61
C GLU A 423 -9.12 11.50 3.35
N ASP A 424 -9.14 12.49 2.46
CA ASP A 424 -9.89 12.45 1.19
C ASP A 424 -9.18 11.66 0.06
N MET A 425 -8.05 11.00 0.36
CA MET A 425 -7.18 10.24 -0.56
C MET A 425 -6.60 11.03 -1.75
N THR A 426 -6.88 12.33 -1.87
CA THR A 426 -6.65 13.09 -3.12
C THR A 426 -5.97 14.45 -2.89
N THR A 427 -6.14 15.04 -1.71
CA THR A 427 -5.37 16.22 -1.27
C THR A 427 -4.02 15.76 -0.73
N TRP A 428 -2.94 16.26 -1.33
CA TRP A 428 -1.57 15.94 -0.91
C TRP A 428 -1.14 16.71 0.36
N ASP A 429 -0.45 16.01 1.27
CA ASP A 429 0.35 16.63 2.33
C ASP A 429 1.60 17.25 1.69
N MET A 430 1.48 18.54 1.34
CA MET A 430 2.55 19.27 0.68
C MET A 430 3.78 19.47 1.57
N ASP A 431 3.67 19.47 2.90
CA ASP A 431 4.86 19.60 3.75
C ASP A 431 5.66 18.30 3.76
N LYS A 432 4.98 17.15 3.80
CA LYS A 432 5.61 15.82 3.69
C LYS A 432 6.15 15.57 2.28
N TYR A 433 5.38 15.89 1.23
CA TYR A 433 5.86 15.80 -0.15
C TYR A 433 7.08 16.71 -0.39
N ASN A 434 7.10 17.96 0.09
CA ASN A 434 8.26 18.83 -0.04
C ASN A 434 9.48 18.33 0.74
N LEU A 435 9.30 17.53 1.80
CA LEU A 435 10.40 16.82 2.45
C LEU A 435 10.95 15.71 1.55
N VAL A 436 10.09 14.90 0.92
CA VAL A 436 10.48 13.73 0.10
C VAL A 436 11.04 14.13 -1.27
N LYS A 437 10.48 15.14 -1.93
CA LYS A 437 10.78 15.56 -3.30
C LYS A 437 12.28 15.66 -3.67
N PRO A 438 13.20 16.15 -2.81
CA PRO A 438 14.63 16.17 -3.12
C PRO A 438 15.28 14.79 -3.34
N ALA A 439 14.63 13.70 -2.91
CA ALA A 439 15.08 12.33 -3.12
C ALA A 439 14.36 11.61 -4.28
N LEU A 440 13.56 12.31 -5.10
CA LEU A 440 12.94 11.75 -6.30
C LEU A 440 13.84 11.96 -7.51
N TRP A 441 13.92 10.98 -8.42
CA TRP A 441 14.86 11.03 -9.53
C TRP A 441 14.49 12.15 -10.53
N GLN A 442 15.37 13.15 -10.63
CA GLN A 442 15.22 14.37 -11.42
C GLN A 442 16.52 14.69 -12.15
N ASP A 443 16.43 15.38 -13.29
CA ASP A 443 17.59 16.01 -13.93
C ASP A 443 17.97 17.35 -13.26
N ASP A 444 19.05 17.98 -13.73
CA ASP A 444 19.53 19.30 -13.26
C ASP A 444 18.50 20.43 -13.40
N ASN A 445 17.42 20.24 -14.16
CA ASN A 445 16.33 21.20 -14.36
C ASN A 445 15.10 20.90 -13.47
N GLY A 446 15.11 19.80 -12.72
CA GLY A 446 13.97 19.32 -11.92
C GLY A 446 12.92 18.54 -12.72
N VAL A 447 13.26 18.00 -13.89
CA VAL A 447 12.38 17.14 -14.68
C VAL A 447 12.49 15.70 -14.18
N PHE A 448 11.37 15.14 -13.71
CA PHE A 448 11.30 13.76 -13.21
C PHE A 448 11.61 12.72 -14.28
N ILE A 449 12.23 11.61 -13.88
CA ILE A 449 12.75 10.57 -14.77
C ILE A 449 12.01 9.25 -14.52
N SER A 450 11.40 8.72 -15.59
CA SER A 450 10.81 7.39 -15.61
C SER A 450 11.88 6.29 -15.64
N LEU A 451 11.52 5.11 -15.15
CA LEU A 451 12.28 3.87 -15.38
C LEU A 451 11.96 3.24 -16.76
N ASP A 452 10.91 3.71 -17.43
CA ASP A 452 10.50 3.27 -18.77
C ASP A 452 11.29 3.99 -19.88
N HIS A 453 11.81 3.25 -20.85
CA HIS A 453 12.61 3.77 -21.96
C HIS A 453 11.81 4.67 -22.90
N GLN A 454 10.52 4.41 -23.09
CA GLN A 454 9.69 5.03 -24.12
C GLN A 454 8.71 6.07 -23.53
N ARG A 455 8.23 5.83 -22.31
CA ARG A 455 7.13 6.58 -21.67
C ARG A 455 7.67 7.54 -20.60
N PRO A 456 7.37 8.84 -20.71
CA PRO A 456 7.73 9.79 -19.66
C PRO A 456 6.91 9.53 -18.40
N ILE A 457 7.47 9.84 -17.24
CA ILE A 457 6.74 9.81 -15.99
C ILE A 457 5.77 10.99 -15.92
N GLY A 458 4.47 10.67 -15.82
CA GLY A 458 3.40 11.65 -15.75
C GLY A 458 3.35 12.62 -16.94
N THR A 459 2.76 13.79 -16.69
CA THR A 459 2.51 14.84 -17.70
C THR A 459 3.77 15.66 -18.02
N ASN A 460 4.71 15.79 -17.08
CA ASN A 460 5.81 16.74 -17.13
C ASN A 460 7.21 16.12 -17.00
N GLY A 461 7.32 14.80 -16.83
CA GLY A 461 8.60 14.10 -16.78
C GLY A 461 9.19 13.75 -18.15
N GLN A 462 10.22 12.92 -18.14
CA GLN A 462 10.90 12.38 -19.31
C GLN A 462 11.09 10.86 -19.21
N SER A 463 11.22 10.18 -20.35
CA SER A 463 11.53 8.74 -20.37
C SER A 463 13.02 8.49 -20.13
N LEU A 464 13.39 7.26 -19.76
CA LEU A 464 14.78 6.88 -19.50
C LEU A 464 15.67 7.12 -20.73
N SER A 465 15.18 6.82 -21.94
CA SER A 465 15.90 7.11 -23.19
C SER A 465 16.06 8.61 -23.47
N GLN A 466 15.10 9.45 -23.07
CA GLN A 466 15.20 10.90 -23.24
C GLN A 466 16.30 11.47 -22.34
N TYR A 467 16.31 11.06 -21.07
CA TYR A 467 17.35 11.41 -20.10
C TYR A 467 18.75 11.02 -20.60
N TYR A 468 18.97 9.75 -20.95
CA TYR A 468 20.29 9.27 -21.37
C TYR A 468 20.73 9.70 -22.77
N SER A 469 19.82 10.06 -23.67
CA SER A 469 20.18 10.59 -25.00
C SER A 469 20.49 12.09 -25.01
N GLY A 470 20.25 12.80 -23.90
CA GLY A 470 20.42 14.27 -23.81
C GLY A 470 19.59 15.06 -24.84
N SER A 471 18.53 14.45 -25.38
CA SER A 471 17.69 15.03 -26.43
C SER A 471 16.43 15.66 -25.82
N PRO A 472 16.07 16.91 -26.20
CA PRO A 472 14.94 17.59 -25.57
C PRO A 472 13.60 16.91 -25.86
N VAL A 473 12.73 16.96 -24.86
CA VAL A 473 11.38 16.38 -24.81
C VAL A 473 10.59 16.51 -26.12
N VAL A 474 10.22 15.36 -26.67
CA VAL A 474 9.15 15.23 -27.67
C VAL A 474 8.11 14.27 -27.12
N VAL A 475 7.15 14.77 -26.35
CA VAL A 475 6.01 13.97 -25.86
C VAL A 475 5.19 13.49 -27.05
N PRO A 476 4.99 12.17 -27.25
CA PRO A 476 3.98 11.66 -28.18
C PRO A 476 2.62 12.03 -27.60
N LYS A 477 1.95 13.02 -28.21
CA LYS A 477 0.62 13.43 -27.74
C LYS A 477 -0.38 12.30 -27.93
N VAL A 478 -0.75 11.62 -26.84
CA VAL A 478 -1.88 10.68 -26.80
C VAL A 478 -3.10 11.43 -27.34
N THR A 479 -3.54 11.02 -28.53
CA THR A 479 -4.62 11.71 -29.24
C THR A 479 -5.93 11.08 -28.80
N THR A 480 -6.43 11.53 -27.64
CA THR A 480 -7.79 11.21 -27.21
C THR A 480 -8.77 11.67 -28.30
N ALA A 481 -9.62 10.74 -28.75
CA ALA A 481 -10.63 11.05 -29.76
C ALA A 481 -11.65 12.05 -29.18
N PRO A 482 -12.09 13.07 -29.94
CA PRO A 482 -13.09 14.00 -29.45
C PRO A 482 -14.40 13.27 -29.08
N PRO A 483 -15.07 13.62 -27.97
CA PRO A 483 -16.38 13.07 -27.65
C PRO A 483 -17.37 13.33 -28.79
N ALA A 484 -18.25 12.35 -29.05
CA ALA A 484 -19.29 12.50 -30.07
C ALA A 484 -20.23 13.67 -29.72
N VAL A 485 -20.40 14.60 -30.66
CA VAL A 485 -21.25 15.79 -30.47
C VAL A 485 -22.72 15.39 -30.50
N THR A 486 -23.33 15.27 -29.32
CA THR A 486 -24.78 15.10 -29.18
C THR A 486 -25.47 16.47 -29.26
N THR A 487 -26.29 16.70 -30.28
CA THR A 487 -26.97 17.98 -30.49
C THR A 487 -28.16 18.18 -29.55
N GLU A 488 -28.17 19.32 -28.85
CA GLU A 488 -29.26 19.79 -27.99
C GLU A 488 -30.54 20.15 -28.79
N PRO A 489 -31.75 19.74 -28.34
CA PRO A 489 -33.02 20.24 -28.89
C PRO A 489 -33.50 21.52 -28.19
N ALA A 490 -33.91 22.51 -28.97
CA ALA A 490 -34.39 23.82 -28.50
C ALA A 490 -35.73 23.75 -27.70
N PRO A 491 -36.02 24.75 -26.83
CA PRO A 491 -37.13 24.69 -25.88
C PRO A 491 -38.50 25.04 -26.49
N VAL A 492 -39.56 24.44 -25.94
CA VAL A 492 -40.97 24.74 -26.29
C VAL A 492 -41.73 25.21 -25.04
N THR A 493 -42.52 26.28 -25.20
CA THR A 493 -43.15 27.03 -24.11
C THR A 493 -44.66 26.82 -23.97
N THR A 494 -45.16 26.81 -22.72
CA THR A 494 -46.52 27.24 -22.26
C THR A 494 -47.75 26.43 -22.74
N PRO A 495 -48.98 26.57 -22.15
CA PRO A 495 -49.40 27.51 -21.08
C PRO A 495 -50.16 26.89 -19.87
N SER A 496 -50.35 27.72 -18.83
CA SER A 496 -51.18 27.44 -17.63
C SER A 496 -52.68 27.71 -17.81
N ALA A 497 -53.53 26.98 -17.08
CA ALA A 497 -54.93 27.32 -16.73
C ALA A 497 -55.50 26.30 -15.71
N VAL A 498 -56.45 26.57 -14.78
CA VAL A 498 -56.88 27.78 -14.04
C VAL A 498 -57.94 27.34 -12.97
N THR A 499 -58.02 28.01 -11.79
CA THR A 499 -59.12 27.95 -10.74
C THR A 499 -59.39 26.61 -9.99
N THR A 500 -59.90 26.52 -8.74
CA THR A 500 -60.44 27.50 -7.76
C THR A 500 -60.22 27.04 -6.29
N ALA A 501 -60.30 27.95 -5.30
CA ALA A 501 -60.39 27.67 -3.85
C ALA A 501 -61.80 27.15 -3.43
N ALA A 502 -62.12 26.70 -2.21
CA ALA A 502 -61.48 26.67 -0.87
C ALA A 502 -61.93 25.37 -0.13
N ALA A 503 -61.53 25.00 1.08
CA ALA A 503 -60.93 25.71 2.21
C ALA A 503 -60.07 24.77 3.09
N ALA A 504 -59.24 25.33 3.98
CA ALA A 504 -58.47 24.60 4.98
C ALA A 504 -58.51 25.32 6.34
N THR A 505 -58.41 24.55 7.43
CA THR A 505 -58.23 25.07 8.78
C THR A 505 -57.24 24.19 9.53
N THR A 506 -56.08 24.75 9.88
CA THR A 506 -55.21 24.41 11.04
C THR A 506 -54.66 22.96 11.17
N LEU A 507 -53.41 22.74 11.62
CA LEU A 507 -52.50 23.60 12.37
C LEU A 507 -51.13 23.77 11.69
N GLU A 508 -50.63 25.00 11.77
CA GLU A 508 -49.27 25.44 11.40
C GLU A 508 -48.29 25.09 12.56
N SER A 509 -46.97 25.33 12.52
CA SER A 509 -46.26 26.40 11.82
C SER A 509 -44.76 26.17 11.61
N THR A 510 -44.36 26.39 10.35
CA THR A 510 -43.23 27.20 9.86
C THR A 510 -41.76 26.84 10.16
N THR A 511 -41.10 26.38 9.11
CA THR A 511 -39.77 26.85 8.70
C THR A 511 -39.77 28.35 8.35
N GLN A 512 -38.74 29.09 8.74
CA GLN A 512 -38.22 30.18 7.89
C GLN A 512 -36.73 30.41 8.16
N ALA A 513 -35.93 30.49 7.10
CA ALA A 513 -34.50 30.80 7.18
C ALA A 513 -34.25 32.30 7.03
N THR A 514 -33.32 32.87 7.80
CA THR A 514 -32.65 34.14 7.48
C THR A 514 -31.25 34.18 8.10
N VAL A 515 -30.27 34.64 7.31
CA VAL A 515 -28.86 34.79 7.68
C VAL A 515 -28.66 35.94 8.68
N THR A 516 -27.75 35.79 9.68
CA THR A 516 -26.78 36.82 10.15
C THR A 516 -25.81 36.22 11.17
N THR A 517 -24.54 36.63 11.11
CA THR A 517 -23.41 36.20 11.95
C THR A 517 -23.29 36.91 13.31
N VAL A 518 -22.74 36.18 14.30
CA VAL A 518 -21.98 36.63 15.49
C VAL A 518 -22.68 37.56 16.50
N ALA A 519 -22.85 37.05 17.73
CA ALA A 519 -22.48 37.75 18.97
C ALA A 519 -22.27 36.74 20.12
N GLU A 520 -21.24 36.96 20.92
CA GLU A 520 -20.80 36.09 22.02
C GLU A 520 -21.46 36.50 23.37
N THR A 521 -21.44 35.57 24.33
CA THR A 521 -21.45 35.75 25.81
C THR A 521 -22.67 35.40 26.68
N THR A 522 -22.30 34.81 27.84
CA THR A 522 -22.97 34.65 29.16
C THR A 522 -23.85 33.40 29.43
N PRO A 523 -23.58 32.61 30.49
CA PRO A 523 -24.21 31.30 30.74
C PRO A 523 -25.27 31.27 31.86
N ALA A 524 -26.29 30.41 31.72
CA ALA A 524 -27.11 29.78 32.77
C ALA A 524 -28.24 28.93 32.11
N PRO A 525 -28.90 27.96 32.80
CA PRO A 525 -28.58 27.32 34.09
C PRO A 525 -28.39 25.78 33.97
N SER A 526 -27.86 25.14 35.01
CA SER A 526 -27.69 23.69 35.07
C SER A 526 -29.04 22.94 35.08
N THR A 527 -29.31 22.17 34.01
CA THR A 527 -30.36 21.14 33.99
C THR A 527 -29.94 19.99 34.90
N PRO A 528 -30.84 19.33 35.67
CA PRO A 528 -30.48 18.16 36.46
C PRO A 528 -29.97 17.03 35.54
N GLU A 529 -28.76 16.52 35.81
CA GLU A 529 -28.15 15.44 35.04
C GLU A 529 -29.06 14.19 35.05
N LYS A 530 -29.41 13.71 33.86
CA LYS A 530 -30.06 12.41 33.68
C LYS A 530 -29.08 11.32 34.12
N LYS A 531 -29.60 10.27 34.76
CA LYS A 531 -28.79 9.11 35.17
C LYS A 531 -28.87 8.00 34.12
N PRO A 532 -27.82 7.18 33.96
CA PRO A 532 -27.89 6.00 33.11
C PRO A 532 -28.98 5.04 33.61
N THR A 533 -29.78 4.52 32.69
CA THR A 533 -30.76 3.45 32.98
C THR A 533 -30.09 2.08 32.89
N MET A 534 -29.14 1.95 31.97
CA MET A 534 -28.30 0.76 31.76
C MET A 534 -27.06 1.21 30.99
N LEU A 535 -25.88 1.08 31.59
CA LEU A 535 -24.62 1.45 30.92
C LEU A 535 -24.38 0.51 29.72
N GLY A 536 -23.93 1.07 28.60
CA GLY A 536 -23.72 0.37 27.34
C GLY A 536 -24.97 0.11 26.48
N ASP A 537 -26.18 0.51 26.92
CA ASP A 537 -27.44 0.39 26.15
C ASP A 537 -27.77 1.74 25.46
N ALA A 538 -27.02 2.06 24.41
CA ALA A 538 -27.17 3.30 23.64
C ALA A 538 -28.43 3.32 22.76
N SER A 539 -28.94 2.14 22.39
CA SER A 539 -30.21 1.94 21.68
C SER A 539 -31.45 2.14 22.56
N CYS A 540 -31.29 2.06 23.89
CA CYS A 540 -32.37 1.98 24.89
C CYS A 540 -33.30 0.76 24.67
N ASN A 541 -32.77 -0.35 24.16
CA ASN A 541 -33.53 -1.57 23.88
C ASN A 541 -33.64 -2.52 25.09
N GLY A 542 -32.87 -2.28 26.16
CA GLY A 542 -32.81 -3.13 27.37
C GLY A 542 -31.73 -4.22 27.34
N SER A 543 -30.75 -4.14 26.44
CA SER A 543 -29.63 -5.07 26.32
C SER A 543 -28.37 -4.35 25.82
N VAL A 544 -27.19 -4.85 26.20
CA VAL A 544 -25.90 -4.37 25.65
C VAL A 544 -25.52 -5.29 24.49
N ALA A 545 -25.53 -4.76 23.28
CA ALA A 545 -25.34 -5.50 22.03
C ALA A 545 -24.47 -4.73 21.01
N VAL A 546 -24.13 -5.39 19.91
CA VAL A 546 -23.27 -4.80 18.85
C VAL A 546 -23.90 -3.52 18.26
N GLU A 547 -25.23 -3.43 18.23
CA GLU A 547 -25.92 -2.22 17.78
C GLU A 547 -25.63 -1.00 18.66
N ASP A 548 -25.39 -1.17 19.96
CA ASP A 548 -25.04 -0.07 20.85
C ASP A 548 -23.63 0.46 20.58
N ALA A 549 -22.64 -0.41 20.37
CA ALA A 549 -21.30 -0.01 19.93
C ALA A 549 -21.35 0.73 18.58
N VAL A 550 -22.17 0.27 17.64
CA VAL A 550 -22.38 0.95 16.34
C VAL A 550 -23.04 2.32 16.52
N ILE A 551 -24.01 2.45 17.43
CA ILE A 551 -24.63 3.75 17.76
C ILE A 551 -23.59 4.70 18.37
N ILE A 552 -22.74 4.23 19.28
CA ILE A 552 -21.67 5.03 19.90
C ILE A 552 -20.68 5.51 18.83
N CYS A 553 -20.13 4.61 18.01
CA CYS A 553 -19.19 5.00 16.94
C CYS A 553 -19.80 6.03 15.97
N ARG A 554 -21.06 5.84 15.55
CA ARG A 554 -21.76 6.78 14.66
C ARG A 554 -22.08 8.12 15.33
N PHE A 555 -22.33 8.13 16.65
CA PHE A 555 -22.54 9.35 17.43
C PHE A 555 -21.25 10.16 17.57
N VAL A 556 -20.14 9.50 17.88
CA VAL A 556 -18.78 10.10 17.96
C VAL A 556 -18.32 10.62 16.60
N SER A 557 -18.73 9.98 15.50
CA SER A 557 -18.43 10.41 14.12
C SER A 557 -19.40 11.47 13.55
N GLU A 558 -20.22 12.11 14.39
CA GLU A 558 -21.20 13.15 14.02
C GLU A 558 -22.16 12.79 12.86
N ASP A 559 -22.58 11.51 12.77
CA ASP A 559 -23.45 11.04 11.68
C ASP A 559 -24.81 11.77 11.64
N ARG A 560 -25.00 12.60 10.62
CA ARG A 560 -26.21 13.41 10.40
C ARG A 560 -27.49 12.62 10.16
N GLY A 561 -27.40 11.32 9.87
CA GLY A 561 -28.52 10.39 9.74
C GLY A 561 -28.85 9.63 11.03
N LEU A 562 -28.04 9.75 12.09
CA LEU A 562 -28.26 9.10 13.38
C LEU A 562 -29.19 9.95 14.26
N THR A 563 -30.15 9.31 14.92
CA THR A 563 -30.94 9.94 16.00
C THR A 563 -30.81 9.09 17.25
N VAL A 564 -29.95 9.53 18.18
CA VAL A 564 -29.81 8.92 19.51
C VAL A 564 -30.72 9.67 20.48
N SER A 565 -31.37 8.95 21.40
CA SER A 565 -32.14 9.59 22.47
C SER A 565 -31.21 10.17 23.54
N ASP A 566 -31.64 11.24 24.24
CA ASP A 566 -30.91 11.76 25.41
C ASP A 566 -30.52 10.67 26.43
N GLN A 567 -31.35 9.63 26.56
CA GLN A 567 -31.07 8.53 27.48
C GLN A 567 -30.01 7.58 26.92
N GLY A 568 -30.00 7.37 25.60
CA GLY A 568 -28.98 6.58 24.90
C GLY A 568 -27.60 7.23 25.00
N ILE A 569 -27.52 8.57 24.90
CA ILE A 569 -26.27 9.33 25.11
C ILE A 569 -25.76 9.14 26.56
N VAL A 570 -26.66 9.16 27.55
CA VAL A 570 -26.29 8.98 28.97
C VAL A 570 -25.98 7.52 29.32
N ASN A 571 -26.51 6.56 28.56
CA ASN A 571 -26.17 5.14 28.68
C ASN A 571 -24.86 4.80 27.97
N ALA A 572 -24.51 5.54 26.91
CA ALA A 572 -23.29 5.38 26.14
C ALA A 572 -22.02 5.75 26.93
N ASP A 573 -22.06 6.81 27.73
CA ASP A 573 -20.97 7.25 28.64
C ASP A 573 -20.78 6.20 29.76
N CYS A 574 -19.83 5.26 29.54
CA CYS A 574 -19.69 4.00 30.26
C CYS A 574 -18.23 3.51 30.48
N ASP A 575 -17.22 4.25 30.03
CA ASP A 575 -15.80 4.00 30.28
C ASP A 575 -15.29 4.56 31.65
N GLY A 576 -16.01 5.52 32.22
CA GLY A 576 -15.70 6.22 33.48
C GLY A 576 -15.07 7.61 33.31
N VAL A 577 -14.96 8.11 32.08
CA VAL A 577 -14.50 9.43 31.68
C VAL A 577 -15.71 10.24 31.20
N LYS A 578 -15.78 11.53 31.51
CA LYS A 578 -16.96 12.34 31.17
C LYS A 578 -17.03 12.67 29.68
N GLY A 579 -18.06 12.18 29.02
CA GLY A 579 -18.40 12.44 27.61
C GLY A 579 -18.26 11.19 26.75
N VAL A 580 -19.18 11.00 25.80
CA VAL A 580 -19.18 9.81 24.93
C VAL A 580 -18.02 9.86 23.94
N THR A 581 -17.17 8.84 23.94
CA THR A 581 -15.99 8.70 23.07
C THR A 581 -15.91 7.31 22.40
N GLY A 582 -14.83 7.04 21.66
CA GLY A 582 -14.55 5.71 21.13
C GLY A 582 -14.25 4.66 22.21
N ASP A 583 -13.76 5.07 23.39
CA ASP A 583 -13.45 4.16 24.49
C ASP A 583 -14.71 3.53 25.09
N ASP A 584 -15.84 4.23 25.06
CA ASP A 584 -17.15 3.68 25.42
C ASP A 584 -17.58 2.52 24.49
N ALA A 585 -17.38 2.68 23.18
CA ALA A 585 -17.66 1.62 22.22
C ALA A 585 -16.74 0.41 22.49
N ILE A 586 -15.47 0.64 22.86
CA ILE A 586 -14.54 -0.41 23.27
C ILE A 586 -15.01 -1.11 24.56
N MET A 587 -15.60 -0.38 25.51
CA MET A 587 -16.13 -0.95 26.75
C MET A 587 -17.39 -1.80 26.50
N VAL A 588 -18.29 -1.36 25.62
CA VAL A 588 -19.42 -2.17 25.11
C VAL A 588 -18.91 -3.43 24.41
N LEU A 589 -17.91 -3.31 23.53
CA LEU A 589 -17.30 -4.46 22.84
C LEU A 589 -16.62 -5.44 23.81
N LYS A 590 -15.99 -4.97 24.89
CA LYS A 590 -15.45 -5.82 25.96
C LYS A 590 -16.55 -6.59 26.71
N VAL A 591 -17.74 -6.00 26.91
CA VAL A 591 -18.90 -6.69 27.49
C VAL A 591 -19.44 -7.77 26.53
N ILE A 592 -19.57 -7.45 25.24
CA ILE A 592 -20.01 -8.40 24.20
C ILE A 592 -19.03 -9.58 24.07
N ALA A 593 -17.72 -9.29 24.13
CA ALA A 593 -16.66 -10.28 24.12
C ALA A 593 -16.52 -11.07 25.43
N LYS A 594 -17.30 -10.73 26.48
CA LYS A 594 -17.24 -11.31 27.84
C LYS A 594 -15.89 -11.15 28.53
N ILE A 595 -15.15 -10.11 28.14
CA ILE A 595 -13.93 -9.63 28.81
C ILE A 595 -14.32 -8.85 30.08
N LEU A 596 -15.48 -8.18 30.04
CA LEU A 596 -16.13 -7.52 31.18
C LEU A 596 -17.56 -8.04 31.34
N LEU A 597 -18.12 -7.88 32.54
CA LEU A 597 -19.56 -8.00 32.78
C LEU A 597 -20.24 -6.62 32.63
N PRO A 598 -21.54 -6.54 32.33
CA PRO A 598 -22.25 -5.26 32.24
C PRO A 598 -22.14 -4.39 33.52
N GLU A 599 -22.01 -5.02 34.69
CA GLU A 599 -21.78 -4.36 35.97
C GLU A 599 -20.37 -3.78 36.19
N ASP A 600 -19.40 -4.10 35.32
CA ASP A 600 -18.04 -3.54 35.37
C ASP A 600 -17.93 -2.19 34.63
N LEU A 601 -18.94 -1.83 33.83
CA LEU A 601 -19.07 -0.53 33.17
C LEU A 601 -19.24 0.60 34.20
N LYS A 602 -18.72 1.79 33.90
CA LYS A 602 -18.70 2.93 34.82
C LYS A 602 -19.23 4.17 34.15
N GLY A 603 -20.29 4.75 34.72
CA GLY A 603 -20.65 6.12 34.36
C GLY A 603 -19.59 7.13 34.86
N PRO A 604 -19.69 8.39 34.43
CA PRO A 604 -18.69 9.41 34.73
C PRO A 604 -18.73 9.81 36.21
N ALA A 605 -17.55 10.12 36.76
CA ALA A 605 -17.32 10.37 38.19
C ALA A 605 -17.63 11.81 38.66
#